data_AF-X1MEA9-F1
#
_entry.id   AF-X1MEA9-F1
#
_cell.length_a   1.000
_cell.length_b   1.000
_cell.length_c   1.000
_cell.angle_alpha   90.00
_cell.angle_beta   90.00
_cell.angle_gamma   90.00
#
_symmetry.space_group_name_H-M   'P 1'
#
loop_
_entity.id
_entity.type
_entity.pdbx_description
1 polymer ?
#
loop_
_entity_poly.entity_id
_entity_poly.type
_entity_poly.pdbx_seq_one_letter_code
_entity_poly.pdbx_strand_id
1 'polypeptide(L)'
;VILKNGKRFYSDFLVLAPGRAMADWGAKELEKLGVKTEDNPADLGIRYEGKKTSLEELTNNLHDFKLKYRTHERGDDVRTFCACPSGSVIMGLIKAMGSLSV
;
A
#
# COMPACT_ATOMS: atom_id res chain seq x y z
N VAL A 1 9.55 -0.46 -24.05
CA VAL A 1 8.35 -1.09 -23.42
C VAL A 1 7.57 -1.84 -24.49
N ILE A 2 7.18 -3.08 -24.19
CA ILE A 2 6.26 -3.87 -25.02
C ILE A 2 4.90 -3.84 -24.31
N LEU A 3 3.82 -3.59 -25.07
CA LEU A 3 2.46 -3.63 -24.55
C LEU A 3 1.83 -5.00 -24.83
N LYS A 4 0.76 -5.33 -24.08
CA LYS A 4 -0.02 -6.57 -24.26
C LYS A 4 -0.49 -6.83 -25.70
N ASN A 5 -0.71 -5.78 -26.49
CA ASN A 5 -1.10 -5.88 -27.90
C ASN A 5 0.09 -6.01 -28.87
N GLY A 6 1.31 -6.22 -28.37
CA GLY A 6 2.54 -6.35 -29.14
C GLY A 6 3.16 -5.02 -29.58
N LYS A 7 2.51 -3.87 -29.34
CA LYS A 7 3.05 -2.56 -29.71
C LYS A 7 4.31 -2.24 -28.91
N ARG A 8 5.32 -1.71 -29.59
CA ARG A 8 6.61 -1.34 -29.00
C ARG A 8 6.76 0.17 -28.88
N PHE A 9 7.30 0.61 -27.75
CA PHE A 9 7.70 1.98 -27.49
C PHE A 9 9.17 2.02 -27.08
N TYR A 10 9.89 3.00 -27.62
CA TYR A 10 11.30 3.24 -27.34
C TYR A 10 11.45 4.57 -26.62
N SER A 11 12.34 4.62 -25.65
CA SER A 11 12.66 5.81 -24.86
C SER A 11 14.01 5.58 -24.20
N ASP A 12 14.78 6.66 -24.02
CA ASP A 12 16.04 6.62 -23.27
C ASP A 12 15.77 6.46 -21.76
N PHE A 13 14.60 6.90 -21.29
CA PHE A 13 14.20 6.85 -19.88
C PHE A 13 12.80 6.26 -19.71
N LEU A 14 12.63 5.44 -18.67
CA LEU A 14 11.35 4.83 -18.30
C LEU A 14 11.12 4.99 -16.79
N VAL A 15 9.94 5.50 -16.41
CA VAL A 15 9.48 5.52 -15.02
C VAL A 15 8.57 4.32 -14.78
N LEU A 16 8.93 3.48 -13.80
CA LEU A 16 8.13 2.33 -13.38
C LEU A 16 7.40 2.67 -12.07
N ALA A 17 6.06 2.82 -12.12
CA ALA A 17 5.23 3.16 -10.97
C ALA A 17 3.95 2.28 -10.85
N PRO A 18 4.06 0.94 -10.82
CA PRO A 18 2.90 0.03 -10.86
C PRO A 18 2.14 -0.06 -9.52
N GLY A 19 2.70 0.52 -8.45
CA GLY A 19 2.14 0.46 -7.09
C GLY A 19 2.32 -0.91 -6.42
N ARG A 20 2.03 -0.97 -5.12
CA ARG A 20 2.20 -2.21 -4.31
C ARG A 20 1.34 -3.38 -4.78
N ALA A 21 0.16 -3.12 -5.34
CA ALA A 21 -0.73 -4.17 -5.86
C ALA A 21 -0.14 -4.96 -7.04
N MET A 22 0.89 -4.43 -7.70
CA MET A 22 1.60 -5.06 -8.81
C MET A 22 3.09 -5.25 -8.49
N ALA A 23 3.44 -5.33 -7.20
CA ALA A 23 4.83 -5.51 -6.76
C ALA A 23 5.44 -6.81 -7.30
N ASP A 24 4.70 -7.93 -7.26
CA ASP A 24 5.18 -9.24 -7.77
C ASP A 24 5.53 -9.19 -9.25
N TRP A 25 4.71 -8.49 -10.04
CA TRP A 25 4.97 -8.28 -11.45
C TRP A 25 6.20 -7.40 -11.65
N GLY A 26 6.27 -6.28 -10.93
CA GLY A 26 7.40 -5.36 -11.00
C GLY A 26 8.73 -6.02 -10.63
N ALA A 27 8.74 -6.85 -9.59
CA ALA A 27 9.91 -7.61 -9.16
C ALA A 27 10.40 -8.56 -10.26
N LYS A 28 9.50 -9.29 -10.93
CA LYS A 28 9.86 -10.17 -12.06
C LYS A 28 10.45 -9.41 -13.25
N GLU A 29 9.91 -8.23 -13.58
CA GLU A 29 10.47 -7.43 -14.67
C GLU A 29 11.85 -6.85 -14.31
N LEU A 30 12.05 -6.44 -13.06
CA LEU A 30 13.34 -5.97 -12.57
C LEU A 30 14.39 -7.10 -12.51
N GLU A 31 14.00 -8.30 -12.11
CA GLU A 31 14.85 -9.49 -12.10
C GLU A 31 15.39 -9.82 -13.51
N LYS A 32 14.54 -9.77 -14.54
CA LYS A 32 14.96 -9.97 -15.96
C LYS A 32 15.99 -8.95 -16.42
N LEU A 33 15.97 -7.75 -15.84
CA LEU A 33 16.90 -6.67 -16.13
C LEU A 33 18.17 -6.74 -15.26
N GLY A 34 18.29 -7.74 -14.39
CA GLY A 34 19.42 -7.88 -13.45
C GLY A 34 19.41 -6.84 -12.33
N VAL A 35 18.28 -6.18 -12.08
CA VAL A 35 18.14 -5.20 -11.00
C VAL A 35 17.84 -5.94 -9.70
N LYS A 36 18.69 -5.74 -8.70
CA LYS A 36 18.48 -6.31 -7.37
C LYS A 36 17.30 -5.62 -6.68
N THR A 37 16.42 -6.42 -6.09
CA THR A 37 15.31 -5.97 -5.27
C THR A 37 15.48 -6.45 -3.84
N GLU A 38 14.90 -5.72 -2.89
CA GLU A 38 14.87 -6.10 -1.49
C GLU A 38 13.43 -6.15 -1.00
N ASP A 39 13.14 -7.08 -0.10
CA ASP A 39 11.85 -7.13 0.56
C ASP A 39 11.69 -5.95 1.50
N ASN A 40 10.58 -5.23 1.36
CA ASN A 40 10.22 -4.14 2.24
C ASN A 40 9.04 -4.56 3.13
N PRO A 41 9.28 -4.90 4.42
CA PRO A 41 8.24 -5.30 5.35
C PRO A 41 7.10 -4.29 5.39
N ALA A 42 5.88 -4.80 5.54
CA ALA A 42 4.69 -3.98 5.65
C ALA A 42 4.04 -4.21 7.00
N ASP A 43 3.48 -3.16 7.58
CA ASP A 43 2.65 -3.29 8.77
C ASP A 43 1.37 -4.04 8.40
N LEU A 44 0.99 -5.00 9.24
CA LEU A 44 -0.32 -5.62 9.21
C LEU A 44 -1.14 -5.06 10.37
N GLY A 45 -2.43 -4.81 10.12
CA GLY A 45 -3.32 -4.29 11.14
C GLY A 45 -4.78 -4.57 10.82
N ILE A 46 -5.64 -3.99 11.65
CA ILE A 46 -7.09 -4.08 11.51
C ILE A 46 -7.67 -2.69 11.22
N ARG A 47 -8.84 -2.66 10.58
CA ARG A 47 -9.66 -1.45 10.53
C ARG A 47 -10.52 -1.38 11.79
N TYR A 48 -10.42 -0.26 12.49
CA TYR A 48 -11.24 0.03 13.66
C TYR A 48 -12.22 1.14 13.32
N GLU A 49 -13.49 0.94 13.64
CA GLU A 49 -14.54 1.95 13.52
C GLU A 49 -15.05 2.28 14.91
N GLY A 50 -15.13 3.58 15.21
CA GLY A 50 -15.61 4.10 16.48
C GLY A 50 -16.69 5.16 16.25
N LYS A 51 -17.48 5.46 17.29
CA LYS A 51 -18.48 6.53 17.23
C LYS A 51 -17.78 7.87 16.95
N LYS A 52 -18.34 8.66 16.03
CA LYS A 52 -17.81 9.98 15.66
C LYS A 52 -17.60 10.88 16.89
N THR A 53 -18.60 10.95 17.78
CA THR A 53 -18.54 11.75 19.02
C THR A 53 -17.39 11.38 19.95
N SER A 54 -16.90 10.13 19.90
CA SER A 54 -15.77 9.67 20.72
C SER A 54 -14.41 9.99 20.09
N LEU A 55 -14.37 10.23 18.77
CA LEU A 55 -13.14 10.47 18.01
C LEU A 55 -13.04 11.94 17.52
N GLU A 56 -14.09 12.74 17.71
CA GLU A 56 -14.17 14.13 17.24
C GLU A 56 -13.07 15.02 17.79
N GLU A 57 -12.68 14.85 19.06
CA GLU A 57 -11.58 15.63 19.66
C GLU A 57 -10.24 15.40 18.92
N LEU A 58 -9.99 14.18 18.46
CA LEU A 58 -8.80 13.85 17.67
C LEU A 58 -8.96 14.31 16.22
N THR A 59 -10.10 13.98 15.59
CA THR A 59 -10.31 14.12 14.14
C THR A 59 -10.61 15.55 13.69
N ASN A 60 -11.19 16.40 14.54
CA ASN A 60 -11.44 17.81 14.22
C ASN A 60 -10.14 18.63 14.15
N ASN A 61 -9.14 18.25 14.95
CA ASN A 61 -7.84 18.92 14.97
C ASN A 61 -6.88 18.30 13.96
N LEU A 62 -6.97 16.98 13.72
CA LEU A 62 -6.08 16.23 12.83
C LEU A 62 -6.88 15.25 11.98
N HIS A 63 -7.02 15.56 10.68
CA HIS A 63 -7.72 14.68 9.74
C HIS A 63 -7.12 13.26 9.70
N ASP A 64 -5.79 13.13 9.71
CA ASP A 64 -5.09 11.83 9.79
C ASP A 64 -4.26 11.74 11.08
N PHE A 65 -4.94 11.55 12.21
CA PHE A 65 -4.28 11.44 13.52
C PHE A 65 -3.34 10.21 13.57
N LYS A 66 -2.14 10.40 14.12
CA LYS A 66 -1.09 9.38 14.25
C LYS A 66 -0.81 9.08 15.71
N LEU A 67 -1.34 7.96 16.20
CA LEU A 67 -0.99 7.42 17.51
C LEU A 67 0.05 6.33 17.32
N LYS A 68 1.00 6.26 18.25
CA LYS A 68 1.93 5.14 18.39
C LYS A 68 1.84 4.65 19.81
N TYR A 69 1.77 3.34 19.99
CA TYR A 69 1.74 2.71 21.30
C TYR A 69 2.64 1.47 21.26
N ARG A 70 3.35 1.22 22.34
CA ARG A 70 4.16 0.01 22.50
C ARG A 70 3.47 -0.91 23.50
N THR A 71 3.14 -2.12 23.06
CA THR A 71 2.44 -3.10 23.89
C THR A 71 3.31 -3.52 25.09
N HIS A 72 2.71 -3.62 26.28
CA HIS A 72 3.47 -3.99 27.49
C HIS A 72 3.94 -5.44 27.49
N GLU A 73 3.12 -6.38 27.01
CA GLU A 73 3.40 -7.82 27.12
C GLU A 73 4.44 -8.31 26.10
N ARG A 74 4.33 -7.83 24.86
CA ARG A 74 5.14 -8.31 23.73
C ARG A 74 6.14 -7.28 23.20
N GLY A 75 6.00 -6.02 23.60
CA GLY A 75 6.88 -4.95 23.13
C GLY A 75 6.69 -4.56 21.66
N ASP A 76 5.58 -4.97 21.03
CA ASP A 76 5.25 -4.58 19.66
C ASP A 76 4.88 -3.10 19.56
N ASP A 77 5.34 -2.45 18.50
CA ASP A 77 4.94 -1.10 18.14
C ASP A 77 3.67 -1.15 17.27
N VAL A 78 2.57 -0.58 17.77
CA VAL A 78 1.31 -0.44 17.05
C VAL A 78 1.04 1.03 16.75
N ARG A 79 0.44 1.31 15.60
CA ARG A 79 0.15 2.69 15.18
C ARG A 79 -1.14 2.82 14.39
N THR A 80 -1.71 4.01 14.39
CA THR A 80 -2.81 4.36 13.49
C THR A 80 -2.27 4.65 12.08
N PHE A 81 -3.03 4.24 11.07
CA PHE A 81 -2.67 4.45 9.67
C PHE A 81 -3.92 4.75 8.83
N CYS A 82 -3.82 5.78 7.97
CA CYS A 82 -4.91 6.20 7.08
C CYS A 82 -6.22 6.39 7.85
N ALA A 83 -6.22 7.25 8.87
CA ALA A 83 -7.45 7.59 9.57
C ALA A 83 -8.41 8.31 8.61
N CYS A 84 -9.69 7.96 8.69
CA CYS A 84 -10.72 8.44 7.76
C CYS A 84 -11.92 8.94 8.58
N PRO A 85 -11.93 10.21 9.00
CA PRO A 85 -13.02 10.78 9.79
C PRO A 85 -14.36 10.68 9.06
N SER A 86 -15.38 10.15 9.75
CA SER A 86 -16.73 9.93 9.16
C SER A 86 -16.73 9.12 7.84
N GLY A 87 -15.70 8.29 7.64
CA GLY A 87 -15.56 7.45 6.45
C GLY A 87 -16.29 6.12 6.57
N SER A 88 -15.95 5.19 5.69
CA SER A 88 -16.43 3.81 5.72
C SER A 88 -15.30 2.85 5.41
N VAL A 89 -15.25 1.73 6.12
CA VAL A 89 -14.30 0.67 5.80
C VAL A 89 -14.70 0.01 4.48
N ILE A 90 -13.76 -0.01 3.53
CA ILE A 90 -13.93 -0.71 2.26
C ILE A 90 -13.24 -2.07 2.31
N MET A 91 -13.85 -3.05 1.65
CA MET A 91 -13.18 -4.31 1.36
C MET A 91 -12.18 -4.08 0.24
N GLY A 92 -10.89 -4.06 0.61
CA GLY A 92 -9.78 -4.01 -0.33
C GLY A 92 -9.66 -5.32 -1.09
N LEU A 93 -10.44 -5.49 -2.15
CA LEU A 93 -10.22 -6.56 -3.11
C LEU A 93 -9.03 -6.17 -3.99
N ILE A 94 -7.84 -6.65 -3.64
CA ILE A 94 -6.80 -6.85 -4.64
C ILE A 94 -7.29 -8.01 -5.48
N LYS A 95 -8.05 -7.72 -6.53
CA LYS A 95 -8.25 -8.68 -7.61
C LYS A 95 -6.84 -8.90 -8.14
N ALA A 96 -6.24 -10.05 -7.85
CA ALA A 96 -5.03 -10.50 -8.53
C ALA A 96 -5.39 -10.47 -10.02
N MET A 97 -5.08 -9.36 -10.69
CA MET A 97 -5.23 -9.27 -12.13
C MET A 97 -4.22 -10.27 -12.66
N GLY A 98 -4.75 -11.44 -13.04
CA GLY A 98 -3.95 -12.53 -13.58
C GLY A 98 -2.99 -12.00 -14.62
N SER A 99 -1.71 -12.34 -14.42
CA SER A 99 -0.63 -12.21 -15.40
C SER A 99 -0.76 -10.98 -16.30
N LEU A 100 -0.39 -9.80 -15.80
CA LEU A 100 0.12 -8.76 -16.68
C LEU A 100 1.46 -9.27 -17.23
N SER A 101 1.42 -10.03 -18.31
CA SER A 101 2.56 -10.15 -19.22
C SER A 101 2.63 -8.83 -20.00
N VAL A 102 3.64 -8.02 -19.68
CA VAL A 102 4.16 -6.98 -20.60
C VAL A 102 4.81 -7.64 -21.81
#